data_AF-K2BX31-F1
#
_entry.id   AF-K2BX31-F1
#
_cell.length_a   1.000
_cell.length_b   1.000
_cell.length_c   1.000
_cell.angle_alpha   90.00
_cell.angle_beta   90.00
_cell.angle_gamma   90.00
#
_symmetry.space_group_name_H-M   'P 1'
#
loop_
_entity.id
_entity.type
_entity.pdbx_description
1 polymer ?
#
loop_
_entity_poly.entity_id
_entity_poly.type
_entity_poly.pdbx_seq_one_letter_code
_entity_poly.pdbx_strand_id
1 'polypeptide(L)'
;MKGVDILRIVLQPAFVLHHRPYRETSMLLDVFTQDYGRIGLVARGVRRSYSRLRHLLQPFFPLLISWQGKTELMTLQQVEPQNIPIYLRGECLLSGFYLNELLVRLLPKYDPHPQLYTIYQNTLLELKNAVLQQEYLRLFEKKLLDEIGYGLPLKQTMSDGQAFVADQVYRYYPEEGFALCLPNENVPQEMLFSGKSLLALASEQLTDAVSLHDAKRLMRMVLRALLGPQVLHSRKLFRGVPIE
;
A
#
# COMPACT_ATOMS: atom_id res chain seq x y z
N MET A 1 18.13 26.31 31.58
CA MET A 1 17.71 25.73 30.29
C MET A 1 18.01 24.23 30.32
N LYS A 2 17.02 23.39 30.66
CA LYS A 2 17.22 21.93 30.69
C LYS A 2 17.35 21.43 29.25
N GLY A 3 18.39 20.64 29.01
CA GLY A 3 18.70 20.02 27.73
C GLY A 3 17.49 19.26 27.20
N VAL A 4 17.09 19.60 25.99
CA VAL A 4 15.95 18.98 25.32
C VAL A 4 16.49 17.72 24.64
N ASP A 5 16.39 16.57 25.31
CA ASP A 5 16.94 15.29 24.83
C ASP A 5 16.45 14.97 23.43
N ILE A 6 17.36 14.92 22.45
CA ILE A 6 17.06 14.59 21.06
C ILE A 6 16.70 13.10 21.00
N LEU A 7 15.51 12.77 20.49
CA LEU A 7 15.13 11.39 20.27
C LEU A 7 16.06 10.79 19.20
N ARG A 8 16.78 9.75 19.59
CA ARG A 8 17.69 8.99 18.72
C ARG A 8 17.17 7.57 18.61
N ILE A 9 16.85 7.18 17.39
CA ILE A 9 16.38 5.84 17.07
C ILE A 9 17.47 5.13 16.29
N VAL A 10 17.69 3.84 16.59
CA VAL A 10 18.81 3.06 16.09
C VAL A 10 18.29 1.82 15.36
N LEU A 11 18.85 1.59 14.16
CA LEU A 11 18.72 0.38 13.33
C LEU A 11 17.30 -0.19 13.26
N GLN A 12 16.32 0.64 12.90
CA GLN A 12 14.95 0.21 12.69
C GLN A 12 14.73 -0.35 11.29
N PRO A 13 14.02 -1.48 11.14
CA PRO A 13 13.59 -1.98 9.86
C PRO A 13 12.76 -0.95 9.10
N ALA A 14 13.11 -0.74 7.84
CA ALA A 14 12.51 0.28 7.01
C ALA A 14 12.58 -0.01 5.51
N PHE A 15 11.61 0.54 4.78
CA PHE A 15 11.62 0.68 3.33
C PHE A 15 11.50 2.15 2.93
N VAL A 16 12.29 2.58 1.95
CA VAL A 16 12.08 3.87 1.28
C VAL A 16 10.85 3.76 0.38
N LEU A 17 9.81 4.54 0.65
CA LEU A 17 8.60 4.59 -0.19
C LEU A 17 8.80 5.55 -1.38
N HIS A 18 9.39 6.71 -1.09
CA HIS A 18 9.61 7.76 -2.07
C HIS A 18 10.83 8.60 -1.69
N HIS A 19 11.51 9.15 -2.69
CA HIS A 19 12.60 10.09 -2.45
C HIS A 19 12.58 11.23 -3.47
N ARG A 20 13.09 12.40 -3.07
CA ARG A 20 13.26 13.54 -3.98
C ARG A 20 14.48 14.39 -3.62
N PRO A 21 15.12 15.05 -4.59
CA PRO A 21 16.18 16.01 -4.33
C PRO A 21 15.75 17.07 -3.30
N TYR A 22 16.66 17.43 -2.40
CA TYR A 22 16.43 18.47 -1.40
C TYR A 22 17.72 19.23 -1.11
N ARG A 23 17.71 20.54 -1.34
CA ARG A 23 18.93 21.35 -1.34
C ARG A 23 19.98 20.77 -2.31
N GLU A 24 21.19 21.31 -2.27
CA GLU A 24 22.24 20.97 -3.21
C GLU A 24 22.69 19.50 -3.11
N THR A 25 22.98 19.03 -1.88
CA THR A 25 23.61 17.72 -1.68
C THR A 25 22.73 16.69 -0.95
N SER A 26 21.50 17.05 -0.57
CA SER A 26 20.64 16.22 0.28
C SER A 26 19.43 15.65 -0.47
N MET A 27 18.76 14.71 0.16
CA MET A 27 17.54 14.07 -0.33
C MET A 27 16.50 14.05 0.78
N LEU A 28 15.24 14.30 0.43
CA LEU A 28 14.09 14.00 1.28
C LEU A 28 13.65 12.58 1.01
N LEU A 29 13.41 11.83 2.08
CA LEU A 29 12.91 10.47 2.06
C LEU A 29 11.56 10.43 2.76
N ASP A 30 10.61 9.72 2.15
CA ASP A 30 9.44 9.18 2.82
C ASP A 30 9.70 7.70 3.05
N VAL A 31 9.64 7.27 4.32
CA VAL A 31 10.10 5.97 4.76
C VAL A 31 9.00 5.30 5.56
N PHE A 32 8.70 4.05 5.25
CA PHE A 32 7.85 3.21 6.09
C PHE A 32 8.74 2.41 7.02
N THR A 33 8.58 2.60 8.32
CA THR A 33 9.30 1.87 9.36
C THR A 33 8.35 0.94 10.10
N GLN A 34 8.88 -0.17 10.60
CA GLN A 34 8.05 -1.18 11.26
C GLN A 34 7.38 -0.63 12.53
N ASP A 35 8.14 0.00 13.41
CA ASP A 35 7.69 0.35 14.76
C ASP A 35 7.40 1.85 14.96
N TYR A 36 7.67 2.69 13.95
CA TYR A 36 7.45 4.16 14.02
C TYR A 36 6.57 4.68 12.87
N GLY A 37 5.99 3.76 12.08
CA GLY A 37 5.10 4.12 10.99
C GLY A 37 5.81 4.83 9.84
N ARG A 38 5.05 5.67 9.12
CA ARG A 38 5.58 6.49 8.04
C ARG A 38 6.27 7.74 8.58
N ILE A 39 7.52 7.98 8.18
CA ILE A 39 8.32 9.12 8.65
C ILE A 39 9.02 9.86 7.51
N GLY A 40 9.23 11.17 7.70
CA GLY A 40 10.03 12.00 6.81
C GLY A 40 11.47 12.14 7.29
N LEU A 41 12.45 11.84 6.42
CA LEU A 41 13.87 11.96 6.73
C LEU A 41 14.63 12.85 5.73
N VAL A 42 15.65 13.54 6.22
CA VAL A 42 16.68 14.17 5.39
C VAL A 42 17.94 13.32 5.40
N ALA A 43 18.32 12.84 4.22
CA ALA A 43 19.62 12.21 4.00
C ALA A 43 20.60 13.27 3.46
N ARG A 44 21.61 13.63 4.25
CA ARG A 44 22.58 14.69 3.90
C ARG A 44 23.73 14.13 3.08
N GLY A 45 24.21 14.90 2.10
CA GLY A 45 25.39 14.53 1.31
C GLY A 45 25.21 13.34 0.34
N VAL A 46 24.01 12.76 0.25
CA VAL A 46 23.74 11.57 -0.57
C VAL A 46 23.71 11.84 -2.08
N ARG A 47 23.62 13.11 -2.48
CA ARG A 47 23.68 13.50 -3.90
C ARG A 47 25.10 13.80 -4.40
N ARG A 48 26.12 13.73 -3.54
CA ARG A 48 27.52 13.87 -3.96
C ARG A 48 27.94 12.67 -4.82
N SER A 49 28.81 12.89 -5.81
CA SER A 49 29.17 11.91 -6.84
C SER A 49 29.67 10.55 -6.33
N TYR A 50 30.23 10.51 -5.11
CA TYR A 50 30.80 9.30 -4.49
C TYR A 50 30.04 8.84 -3.23
N SER A 51 28.78 9.23 -3.07
CA SER A 51 28.01 8.80 -1.90
C SER A 51 27.68 7.31 -1.96
N ARG A 52 28.25 6.54 -1.01
CA ARG A 52 27.93 5.13 -0.79
C ARG A 52 26.47 4.92 -0.39
N LEU A 53 25.81 5.91 0.22
CA LEU A 53 24.43 5.78 0.69
C LEU A 53 23.40 5.87 -0.44
N ARG A 54 23.74 6.46 -1.59
CA ARG A 54 22.77 6.75 -2.67
C ARG A 54 22.12 5.48 -3.22
N HIS A 55 22.88 4.39 -3.33
CA HIS A 55 22.38 3.12 -3.86
C HIS A 55 21.53 2.35 -2.83
N LEU A 56 21.71 2.61 -1.53
CA LEU A 56 20.93 1.98 -0.47
C LEU A 56 19.53 2.59 -0.39
N LEU A 57 19.42 3.91 -0.61
CA LEU A 57 18.19 4.69 -0.46
C LEU A 57 17.23 4.57 -1.67
N GLN A 58 17.15 3.37 -2.24
CA GLN A 58 16.23 3.04 -3.33
C GLN A 58 14.96 2.36 -2.78
N PRO A 59 13.81 2.50 -3.46
CA PRO A 59 12.63 1.71 -3.16
C PRO A 59 12.89 0.20 -3.22
N PHE A 60 12.06 -0.56 -2.51
CA PHE A 60 12.08 -2.04 -2.48
C PHE A 60 13.37 -2.66 -1.93
N PHE A 61 14.15 -1.88 -1.18
CA PHE A 61 15.32 -2.36 -0.45
C PHE A 61 14.98 -2.44 1.04
N PRO A 62 15.01 -3.63 1.67
CA PRO A 62 14.91 -3.77 3.13
C PRO A 62 16.16 -3.21 3.80
N LEU A 63 15.99 -2.20 4.66
CA LEU A 63 17.08 -1.49 5.34
C LEU A 63 16.89 -1.50 6.85
N LEU A 64 18.00 -1.39 7.58
CA LEU A 64 18.03 -0.90 8.95
C LEU A 64 18.48 0.55 8.93
N ILE A 65 17.71 1.45 9.55
CA ILE A 65 18.04 2.87 9.57
C ILE A 65 18.06 3.44 10.98
N SER A 66 18.99 4.37 11.21
CA SER A 66 19.02 5.18 12.43
C SER A 66 18.74 6.63 12.07
N TRP A 67 17.97 7.33 12.90
CA TRP A 67 17.69 8.75 12.72
C TRP A 67 17.66 9.48 14.05
N GLN A 68 17.74 10.81 13.97
CA GLN A 68 17.60 11.67 15.13
C GLN A 68 16.80 12.94 14.79
N GLY A 69 16.03 13.42 15.76
CA GLY A 69 15.26 14.65 15.64
C GLY A 69 13.99 14.63 16.48
N LYS A 70 13.27 15.76 16.51
CA LYS A 70 12.00 15.89 17.24
C LYS A 70 10.81 16.29 16.36
N THR A 71 11.05 16.80 15.16
CA THR A 71 10.03 17.43 14.32
C THR A 71 9.71 16.60 13.08
N GLU A 72 8.75 17.08 12.26
CA GLU A 72 8.24 16.43 11.04
C GLU A 72 9.29 15.96 10.02
N LEU A 73 10.54 16.43 10.18
CA LEU A 73 11.63 16.11 9.29
C LEU A 73 12.92 15.85 10.07
N MET A 74 13.19 14.57 10.31
CA MET A 74 14.34 14.11 11.10
C MET A 74 15.57 13.89 10.21
N THR A 75 16.76 13.78 10.80
CA THR A 75 17.99 13.57 10.03
C THR A 75 18.40 12.10 10.08
N LEU A 76 18.54 11.48 8.92
CA LEU A 76 19.08 10.14 8.76
C LEU A 76 20.55 10.11 9.22
N GLN A 77 20.88 9.19 10.12
CA GLN A 77 22.21 9.03 10.69
C GLN A 77 22.96 7.83 10.10
N GLN A 78 22.27 6.70 9.91
CA GLN A 78 22.87 5.43 9.52
C GLN A 78 21.90 4.65 8.65
N VAL A 79 22.45 3.89 7.72
CA VAL A 79 21.71 2.98 6.83
C VAL A 79 22.54 1.72 6.66
N GLU A 80 21.93 0.58 6.89
CA GLU A 80 22.53 -0.73 6.64
C GLU A 80 21.54 -1.60 5.85
N PRO A 81 22.01 -2.43 4.90
CA PRO A 81 21.17 -3.46 4.31
C PRO A 81 20.66 -4.43 5.39
N GLN A 82 19.35 -4.60 5.50
CA GLN A 82 18.79 -5.68 6.33
C GLN A 82 18.79 -7.00 5.55
N ASN A 83 18.57 -6.92 4.24
CA ASN A 83 18.55 -8.05 3.31
C ASN A 83 19.02 -7.59 1.92
N ILE A 84 18.83 -8.37 0.87
CA ILE A 84 19.09 -7.96 -0.52
C ILE A 84 17.94 -7.11 -1.07
N PRO A 85 18.19 -6.23 -2.06
CA PRO A 85 17.14 -5.51 -2.77
C PRO A 85 16.16 -6.46 -3.46
N ILE A 86 14.87 -6.10 -3.43
CA ILE A 86 13.83 -6.81 -4.17
C ILE A 86 13.73 -6.18 -5.56
N TYR A 87 14.24 -6.87 -6.57
CA TYR A 87 14.24 -6.41 -7.95
C TYR A 87 12.93 -6.74 -8.64
N LEU A 88 12.06 -5.74 -8.77
CA LEU A 88 10.82 -5.83 -9.56
C LEU A 88 11.05 -5.37 -11.01
N ARG A 89 10.30 -5.94 -11.95
CA ARG A 89 10.39 -5.61 -13.39
C ARG A 89 9.00 -5.51 -14.01
N GLY A 90 8.90 -4.83 -15.16
CA GLY A 90 7.65 -4.73 -15.92
C GLY A 90 6.46 -4.27 -15.09
N GLU A 91 5.33 -4.97 -15.21
CA GLU A 91 4.11 -4.65 -14.46
C GLU A 91 4.26 -4.82 -12.95
N CYS A 92 5.11 -5.75 -12.48
CA CYS A 92 5.38 -5.92 -11.05
C CYS A 92 6.09 -4.70 -10.46
N LEU A 93 7.00 -4.07 -11.21
CA LEU A 93 7.66 -2.82 -10.79
C LEU A 93 6.64 -1.69 -10.63
N LEU A 94 5.77 -1.52 -11.62
CA LEU A 94 4.69 -0.53 -11.56
C LEU A 94 3.74 -0.80 -10.39
N SER A 95 3.47 -2.08 -10.11
CA SER A 95 2.65 -2.51 -8.99
C SER A 95 3.31 -2.22 -7.63
N GLY A 96 4.62 -2.43 -7.48
CA GLY A 96 5.35 -2.02 -6.29
C GLY A 96 5.24 -0.51 -6.04
N PHE A 97 5.38 0.31 -7.09
CA PHE A 97 5.19 1.76 -6.95
C PHE A 97 3.75 2.16 -6.64
N TYR A 98 2.77 1.40 -7.13
CA TYR A 98 1.38 1.55 -6.73
C TYR A 98 1.20 1.29 -5.23
N LEU A 99 1.81 0.24 -4.67
CA LEU A 99 1.76 -0.01 -3.22
C LEU A 99 2.39 1.14 -2.42
N ASN A 100 3.55 1.64 -2.85
CA ASN A 100 4.21 2.78 -2.21
C ASN A 100 3.31 4.03 -2.22
N GLU A 101 2.67 4.31 -3.35
CA GLU A 101 1.79 5.48 -3.46
C GLU A 101 0.56 5.35 -2.54
N LEU A 102 -0.02 4.15 -2.42
CA LEU A 102 -1.10 3.90 -1.46
C LEU A 102 -0.65 4.18 -0.03
N LEU A 103 0.50 3.65 0.39
CA LEU A 103 1.03 3.87 1.74
C LEU A 103 1.32 5.35 2.01
N VAL A 104 1.94 6.06 1.07
CA VAL A 104 2.24 7.50 1.21
C VAL A 104 0.97 8.34 1.36
N ARG A 105 -0.11 7.97 0.66
CA ARG A 105 -1.34 8.75 0.64
C ARG A 105 -2.31 8.41 1.77
N LEU A 106 -2.34 7.14 2.20
CA LEU A 106 -3.33 6.66 3.15
C LEU A 106 -2.79 6.55 4.58
N LEU A 107 -1.48 6.33 4.77
CA LEU A 107 -0.93 6.24 6.12
C LEU A 107 -0.63 7.63 6.72
N PRO A 108 -1.14 7.93 7.93
CA PRO A 108 -0.67 9.07 8.68
C PRO A 108 0.82 8.91 9.02
N LYS A 109 1.49 10.03 9.27
CA LYS A 109 2.89 9.99 9.74
C LYS A 109 2.92 9.60 11.22
N TYR A 110 3.97 8.89 11.62
CA TYR A 110 4.25 8.52 13.01
C TYR A 110 3.22 7.57 13.65
N ASP A 111 2.44 6.88 12.83
CA ASP A 111 1.47 5.88 13.27
C ASP A 111 1.96 4.47 12.90
N PRO A 112 2.40 3.66 13.88
CA PRO A 112 2.98 2.35 13.61
C PRO A 112 1.96 1.32 13.13
N HIS A 113 2.31 0.61 12.04
CA HIS A 113 1.54 -0.53 11.52
C HIS A 113 2.45 -1.75 11.26
N PRO A 114 2.95 -2.44 12.31
CA PRO A 114 3.94 -3.53 12.16
C PRO A 114 3.43 -4.72 11.34
N GLN A 115 2.13 -5.03 11.43
CA GLN A 115 1.51 -6.09 10.64
C GLN A 115 1.47 -5.72 9.16
N LEU A 116 1.03 -4.49 8.84
CA LEU A 116 1.05 -3.96 7.47
C LEU A 116 2.47 -3.86 6.89
N TYR A 117 3.47 -3.53 7.71
CA TYR A 117 4.88 -3.56 7.30
C TYR A 117 5.29 -4.96 6.81
N THR A 118 4.91 -6.00 7.56
CA THR A 118 5.17 -7.39 7.19
C THR A 118 4.40 -7.78 5.92
N ILE A 119 3.12 -7.39 5.82
CA ILE A 119 2.28 -7.63 4.64
C ILE A 119 2.86 -6.96 3.39
N TYR A 120 3.34 -5.72 3.51
CA TYR A 120 3.99 -4.99 2.44
C TYR A 120 5.27 -5.71 1.96
N GLN A 121 6.14 -6.11 2.89
CA GLN A 121 7.35 -6.86 2.55
C GLN A 121 7.03 -8.17 1.84
N ASN A 122 6.07 -8.95 2.35
CA ASN A 122 5.66 -10.21 1.73
C ASN A 122 5.07 -9.97 0.34
N THR A 123 4.23 -8.94 0.16
CA THR A 123 3.66 -8.60 -1.15
C THR A 123 4.76 -8.24 -2.17
N LEU A 124 5.80 -7.51 -1.75
CA LEU A 124 6.95 -7.24 -2.63
C LEU A 124 7.68 -8.52 -3.03
N LEU A 125 7.82 -9.49 -2.12
CA LEU A 125 8.44 -10.78 -2.42
C LEU A 125 7.60 -11.59 -3.42
N GLU A 126 6.27 -11.58 -3.29
CA GLU A 126 5.36 -12.22 -4.25
C GLU A 126 5.43 -11.56 -5.64
N LEU A 127 5.55 -10.22 -5.69
CA LEU A 127 5.71 -9.46 -6.93
C LEU A 127 7.08 -9.67 -7.60
N LYS A 128 8.06 -10.28 -6.93
CA LYS A 128 9.36 -10.60 -7.55
C LYS A 128 9.21 -11.59 -8.72
N ASN A 129 8.12 -12.34 -8.77
CA ASN A 129 7.81 -13.25 -9.86
C ASN A 129 7.62 -12.48 -11.18
N ALA A 130 8.05 -13.06 -12.31
CA ALA A 130 8.10 -12.37 -13.60
C ALA A 130 6.71 -12.02 -14.18
N VAL A 131 5.65 -12.71 -13.76
CA VAL A 131 4.27 -12.49 -14.19
C VAL A 131 3.47 -11.93 -13.03
N LEU A 132 2.81 -10.80 -13.24
CA LEU A 132 1.98 -10.15 -12.24
C LEU A 132 0.71 -10.97 -11.98
N GLN A 133 0.59 -11.50 -10.76
CA GLN A 133 -0.67 -12.04 -10.27
C GLN A 133 -1.45 -10.91 -9.58
N GLN A 134 -2.59 -10.51 -10.15
CA GLN A 134 -3.35 -9.36 -9.64
C GLN A 134 -3.93 -9.60 -8.24
N GLU A 135 -4.07 -10.86 -7.82
CA GLU A 135 -4.53 -11.25 -6.49
C GLU A 135 -3.68 -10.63 -5.38
N TYR A 136 -2.35 -10.58 -5.54
CA TYR A 136 -1.45 -10.01 -4.54
C TYR A 136 -1.77 -8.54 -4.26
N LEU A 137 -2.16 -7.80 -5.30
CA LEU A 137 -2.57 -6.40 -5.13
C LEU A 137 -3.93 -6.28 -4.44
N ARG A 138 -4.89 -7.15 -4.77
CA ARG A 138 -6.22 -7.10 -4.15
C ARG A 138 -6.15 -7.46 -2.67
N LEU A 139 -5.35 -8.47 -2.33
CA LEU A 139 -5.14 -8.89 -0.94
C LEU A 139 -4.38 -7.84 -0.14
N PHE A 140 -3.35 -7.21 -0.72
CA PHE A 140 -2.68 -6.08 -0.08
C PHE A 140 -3.64 -4.92 0.19
N GLU A 141 -4.45 -4.52 -0.79
CA GLU A 141 -5.42 -3.42 -0.63
C GLU A 141 -6.46 -3.74 0.42
N LYS A 142 -7.00 -4.97 0.45
CA LYS A 142 -7.93 -5.43 1.49
C LYS A 142 -7.29 -5.28 2.87
N LYS A 143 -6.08 -5.83 3.06
CA LYS A 143 -5.38 -5.78 4.35
C LYS A 143 -4.98 -4.36 4.76
N LEU A 144 -4.61 -3.52 3.79
CA LEU A 144 -4.38 -2.10 4.03
C LEU A 144 -5.65 -1.43 4.56
N LEU A 145 -6.78 -1.62 3.88
CA LEU A 145 -8.07 -1.07 4.30
C LEU A 145 -8.46 -1.55 5.70
N ASP A 146 -8.31 -2.84 5.98
CA ASP A 146 -8.56 -3.41 7.31
C ASP A 146 -7.69 -2.72 8.38
N GLU A 147 -6.38 -2.55 8.11
CA GLU A 147 -5.43 -1.92 9.03
C GLU A 147 -5.76 -0.44 9.31
N ILE A 148 -6.18 0.33 8.30
CA ILE A 148 -6.52 1.75 8.46
C ILE A 148 -7.96 1.99 8.95
N GLY A 149 -8.68 0.93 9.35
CA GLY A 149 -10.03 1.03 9.90
C GLY A 149 -11.15 1.19 8.87
N TYR A 150 -10.88 0.94 7.59
CA TYR A 150 -11.83 0.97 6.48
C TYR A 150 -12.08 -0.43 5.90
N GLY A 151 -11.95 -1.46 6.74
CA GLY A 151 -12.16 -2.85 6.36
C GLY A 151 -13.54 -3.10 5.77
N LEU A 152 -13.60 -3.97 4.76
CA LEU A 152 -14.84 -4.27 4.06
C LEU A 152 -15.72 -5.24 4.87
N PRO A 153 -17.04 -5.00 4.99
CA PRO A 153 -17.95 -5.91 5.69
C PRO A 153 -18.24 -7.16 4.84
N LEU A 154 -17.27 -8.08 4.80
CA LEU A 154 -17.29 -9.26 3.92
C LEU A 154 -17.82 -10.54 4.61
N LYS A 155 -18.40 -10.43 5.80
CA LYS A 155 -18.96 -11.59 6.53
C LYS A 155 -20.46 -11.76 6.34
N GLN A 156 -21.18 -10.66 6.22
CA GLN A 156 -22.64 -10.66 6.19
C GLN A 156 -23.18 -9.42 5.47
N THR A 157 -24.42 -9.53 4.99
CA THR A 157 -25.20 -8.42 4.48
C THR A 157 -25.59 -7.47 5.61
N MET A 158 -25.75 -6.20 5.25
CA MET A 158 -26.11 -5.13 6.20
C MET A 158 -27.60 -5.07 6.49
N SER A 159 -28.43 -5.43 5.52
CA SER A 159 -29.89 -5.39 5.62
C SER A 159 -30.45 -6.33 6.68
N ASP A 160 -29.87 -7.51 6.81
CA ASP A 160 -30.46 -8.66 7.50
C ASP A 160 -29.42 -9.53 8.22
N GLY A 161 -28.13 -9.19 8.17
CA GLY A 161 -27.07 -9.90 8.89
C GLY A 161 -26.80 -11.32 8.38
N GLN A 162 -27.30 -11.67 7.19
CA GLN A 162 -27.13 -12.99 6.61
C GLN A 162 -25.77 -13.13 5.93
N ALA A 163 -25.22 -14.34 5.94
CA ALA A 163 -24.02 -14.64 5.17
C ALA A 163 -24.29 -14.49 3.67
N PHE A 164 -23.26 -14.14 2.89
CA PHE A 164 -23.36 -14.11 1.44
C PHE A 164 -23.65 -15.51 0.88
N VAL A 165 -24.51 -15.57 -0.13
CA VAL A 165 -24.87 -16.77 -0.88
C VAL A 165 -24.21 -16.70 -2.25
N ALA A 166 -23.50 -17.77 -2.64
CA ALA A 166 -22.63 -17.77 -3.81
C ALA A 166 -23.33 -17.35 -5.12
N ASP A 167 -24.55 -17.84 -5.32
CA ASP A 167 -25.33 -17.64 -6.56
C ASP A 167 -26.20 -16.37 -6.55
N GLN A 168 -26.04 -15.51 -5.54
CA GLN A 168 -26.75 -14.23 -5.44
C GLN A 168 -25.85 -13.05 -5.85
N VAL A 169 -26.48 -11.91 -6.14
CA VAL A 169 -25.79 -10.66 -6.50
C VAL A 169 -26.07 -9.62 -5.42
N TYR A 170 -25.02 -8.91 -5.03
CA TYR A 170 -25.05 -7.91 -3.99
C TYR A 170 -24.66 -6.55 -4.55
N ARG A 171 -25.36 -5.52 -4.08
CA ARG A 171 -25.02 -4.13 -4.34
C ARG A 171 -24.13 -3.59 -3.23
N TYR A 172 -23.08 -2.87 -3.60
CA TYR A 172 -22.23 -2.16 -2.66
C TYR A 172 -22.69 -0.71 -2.45
N TYR A 173 -22.79 -0.33 -1.18
CA TYR A 173 -23.06 1.02 -0.69
C TYR A 173 -21.83 1.49 0.11
N PRO A 174 -21.13 2.55 -0.32
CA PRO A 174 -19.85 2.94 0.29
C PRO A 174 -19.84 3.14 1.81
N GLU A 175 -20.92 3.68 2.38
CA GLU A 175 -21.03 3.98 3.81
C GLU A 175 -21.74 2.88 4.60
N GLU A 176 -22.47 2.01 3.92
CA GLU A 176 -23.32 1.02 4.57
C GLU A 176 -22.73 -0.38 4.45
N GLY A 177 -22.22 -0.78 3.29
CA GLY A 177 -21.71 -2.13 3.02
C GLY A 177 -22.48 -2.80 1.89
N PHE A 178 -22.84 -4.08 2.06
CA PHE A 178 -23.51 -4.86 1.00
C PHE A 178 -24.96 -5.16 1.35
N ALA A 179 -25.83 -5.07 0.34
CA ALA A 179 -27.21 -5.52 0.41
C ALA A 179 -27.54 -6.42 -0.80
N LEU A 180 -28.47 -7.35 -0.62
CA LEU A 180 -28.95 -8.21 -1.71
C LEU A 180 -29.57 -7.35 -2.82
N CYS A 181 -29.15 -7.55 -4.06
CA CYS A 181 -29.74 -6.88 -5.22
C CYS A 181 -30.98 -7.64 -5.69
N LEU A 182 -32.15 -7.01 -5.65
CA LEU A 182 -33.38 -7.63 -6.14
C LEU A 182 -33.45 -7.57 -7.68
N PRO A 183 -34.11 -8.55 -8.35
CA PRO A 183 -34.13 -8.65 -9.82
C PRO A 183 -34.65 -7.42 -10.58
N ASN A 184 -35.48 -6.59 -9.94
CA ASN A 184 -36.13 -5.42 -10.54
C ASN A 184 -35.40 -4.10 -10.23
N GLU A 185 -34.30 -4.13 -9.49
CA GLU A 185 -33.52 -2.93 -9.21
C GLU A 185 -32.67 -2.52 -10.41
N ASN A 186 -32.84 -1.30 -10.90
CA ASN A 186 -32.00 -0.73 -11.94
C ASN A 186 -30.71 -0.18 -11.32
N VAL A 187 -29.74 -1.07 -11.08
CA VAL A 187 -28.45 -0.72 -10.46
C VAL A 187 -27.36 -0.74 -11.52
N PRO A 188 -26.48 0.30 -11.57
CA PRO A 188 -25.31 0.27 -12.43
C PRO A 188 -24.43 -0.95 -12.15
N GLN A 189 -23.98 -1.64 -13.21
CA GLN A 189 -23.19 -2.87 -13.11
C GLN A 189 -21.94 -2.69 -12.26
N GLU A 190 -21.33 -1.51 -12.25
CA GLU A 190 -20.16 -1.20 -11.45
C GLU A 190 -20.37 -1.29 -9.94
N MET A 191 -21.61 -1.23 -9.46
CA MET A 191 -21.97 -1.38 -8.04
C MET A 191 -22.38 -2.82 -7.66
N LEU A 192 -22.45 -3.73 -8.63
CA LEU A 192 -22.90 -5.12 -8.43
C LEU A 192 -21.74 -6.10 -8.33
N PHE A 193 -21.84 -7.02 -7.39
CA PHE A 193 -20.80 -8.01 -7.07
C PHE A 193 -21.44 -9.37 -6.81
N SER A 194 -20.85 -10.44 -7.34
CA SER A 194 -21.38 -11.78 -7.06
C SER A 194 -21.08 -12.21 -5.63
N GLY A 195 -22.00 -12.96 -5.01
CA GLY A 195 -21.79 -13.53 -3.68
C GLY A 195 -20.57 -14.45 -3.64
N LYS A 196 -20.35 -15.24 -4.69
CA LYS A 196 -19.13 -16.04 -4.85
C LYS A 196 -17.87 -15.18 -4.72
N SER A 197 -17.82 -14.03 -5.39
CA SER A 197 -16.66 -13.12 -5.34
C SER A 197 -16.47 -12.49 -3.96
N LEU A 198 -17.56 -12.15 -3.26
CA LEU A 198 -17.48 -11.63 -1.89
C LEU A 198 -16.96 -12.70 -0.91
N LEU A 199 -17.44 -13.95 -1.04
CA LEU A 199 -16.94 -15.09 -0.26
C LEU A 199 -15.47 -15.40 -0.56
N ALA A 200 -15.07 -15.34 -1.83
CA ALA A 200 -13.67 -15.51 -2.26
C ALA A 200 -12.77 -14.42 -1.67
N LEU A 201 -13.21 -13.16 -1.66
CA LEU A 201 -12.47 -12.05 -1.06
C LEU A 201 -12.40 -12.15 0.47
N ALA A 202 -13.49 -12.60 1.12
CA ALA A 202 -13.56 -12.83 2.56
C ALA A 202 -12.55 -13.89 3.01
N SER A 203 -12.49 -15.00 2.27
CA SER A 203 -11.58 -16.14 2.50
C SER A 203 -10.17 -15.95 1.94
N GLU A 204 -9.91 -14.82 1.25
CA GLU A 204 -8.62 -14.51 0.60
C GLU A 204 -8.21 -15.51 -0.49
N GLN A 205 -9.19 -16.14 -1.14
CA GLN A 205 -9.00 -17.13 -2.22
C GLN A 205 -9.48 -16.57 -3.57
N LEU A 206 -8.71 -15.68 -4.18
CA LEU A 206 -9.06 -15.00 -5.44
C LEU A 206 -8.51 -15.75 -6.68
N THR A 207 -8.84 -17.03 -6.81
CA THR A 207 -8.27 -17.93 -7.83
C THR A 207 -8.95 -17.85 -9.19
N ASP A 208 -10.20 -17.37 -9.25
CA ASP A 208 -10.97 -17.29 -10.48
C ASP A 208 -11.07 -15.85 -11.03
N ALA A 209 -11.15 -15.74 -12.36
CA ALA A 209 -11.13 -14.46 -13.06
C ALA A 209 -12.30 -13.53 -12.72
N VAL A 210 -13.48 -14.09 -12.40
CA VAL A 210 -14.67 -13.31 -12.04
C VAL A 210 -14.46 -12.66 -10.68
N SER A 211 -14.05 -13.45 -9.69
CA SER A 211 -13.74 -12.96 -8.34
C SER A 211 -12.63 -11.93 -8.33
N LEU A 212 -11.60 -12.13 -9.13
CA LEU A 212 -10.51 -11.17 -9.26
C LEU A 212 -10.97 -9.85 -9.91
N HIS A 213 -11.81 -9.93 -10.94
CA HIS A 213 -12.38 -8.76 -11.61
C HIS A 213 -13.27 -7.95 -10.66
N ASP A 214 -14.15 -8.62 -9.92
CA ASP A 214 -15.03 -8.01 -8.92
C ASP A 214 -14.24 -7.39 -7.77
N ALA A 215 -13.25 -8.09 -7.22
CA ALA A 215 -12.36 -7.54 -6.19
C ALA A 215 -11.63 -6.29 -6.69
N LYS A 216 -11.15 -6.27 -7.94
CA LYS A 216 -10.49 -5.10 -8.53
C LYS A 216 -11.43 -3.91 -8.67
N ARG A 217 -12.67 -4.14 -9.08
CA ARG A 217 -13.70 -3.09 -9.16
C ARG A 217 -14.03 -2.54 -7.78
N LEU A 218 -14.28 -3.40 -6.81
CA LEU A 218 -14.60 -3.01 -5.43
C LEU A 218 -13.48 -2.18 -4.81
N MET A 219 -12.24 -2.67 -4.84
CA MET A 219 -11.09 -1.94 -4.29
C MET A 219 -10.90 -0.59 -4.95
N ARG A 220 -11.14 -0.49 -6.26
CA ARG A 220 -11.08 0.79 -6.97
C ARG A 220 -12.14 1.77 -6.48
N MET A 221 -13.36 1.31 -6.20
CA MET A 221 -14.42 2.16 -5.67
C MET A 221 -14.05 2.67 -4.27
N VAL A 222 -13.68 1.77 -3.36
CA VAL A 222 -13.33 2.13 -1.98
C VAL A 222 -12.12 3.06 -1.91
N LEU A 223 -11.03 2.69 -2.58
CA LEU A 223 -9.82 3.52 -2.59
C LEU A 223 -10.06 4.88 -3.24
N ARG A 224 -10.94 4.98 -4.25
CA ARG A 224 -11.28 6.28 -4.85
C ARG A 224 -12.02 7.18 -3.86
N ALA A 225 -12.93 6.63 -3.06
CA ALA A 225 -13.62 7.39 -2.03
C ALA A 225 -12.63 7.94 -0.99
N LEU A 226 -11.65 7.13 -0.58
CA LEU A 226 -10.63 7.52 0.41
C LEU A 226 -9.57 8.49 -0.13
N LEU A 227 -9.12 8.30 -1.37
CA LEU A 227 -8.07 9.13 -1.98
C LEU A 227 -8.59 10.47 -2.53
N GLY A 228 -9.92 10.64 -2.60
CA GLY A 228 -10.56 11.83 -3.15
C GLY A 228 -10.28 12.05 -4.65
N PRO A 229 -10.29 13.31 -5.14
CA PRO A 229 -10.20 13.61 -6.58
C PRO A 229 -8.80 13.39 -7.18
N GLN A 230 -7.78 13.14 -6.35
CA GLN A 230 -6.40 13.06 -6.80
C GLN A 230 -6.09 11.71 -7.46
N VAL A 231 -5.85 11.73 -8.77
CA VAL A 231 -5.47 10.52 -9.53
C VAL A 231 -4.14 9.96 -9.02
N LEU A 232 -4.07 8.64 -8.87
CA LEU A 232 -2.82 7.92 -8.56
C LEU A 232 -1.84 8.05 -9.74
N HIS A 233 -0.64 8.56 -9.47
CA HIS A 233 0.41 8.75 -10.47
C HIS A 233 0.93 7.43 -11.03
N SER A 234 1.03 6.40 -10.18
CA SER A 234 1.38 5.04 -10.57
C SER A 234 0.49 4.52 -11.71
N ARG A 235 -0.82 4.84 -11.70
CA ARG A 235 -1.76 4.46 -12.77
C ARG A 235 -1.45 5.11 -14.12
N LYS A 236 -0.78 6.26 -14.15
CA LYS A 236 -0.33 6.90 -15.40
C LYS A 236 0.83 6.14 -16.02
N LEU A 237 1.69 5.54 -15.20
CA LEU A 237 2.85 4.75 -15.65
C LEU A 237 2.40 3.47 -16.37
N PHE A 238 1.31 2.84 -15.94
CA PHE A 238 0.72 1.67 -16.62
C PHE A 238 0.22 1.97 -18.04
N ARG A 239 -0.12 3.22 -18.37
CA ARG A 239 -0.61 3.59 -19.72
C ARG A 239 0.51 3.80 -20.74
N GLY A 240 1.77 3.83 -20.30
CA GLY A 240 2.94 4.04 -21.15
C GLY A 240 3.71 2.76 -21.51
N VAL A 241 3.26 1.60 -21.03
CA VAL A 241 3.87 0.30 -21.35
C VAL A 241 3.02 -0.37 -22.43
N PRO A 242 3.55 -0.64 -23.63
CA PRO A 242 2.85 -1.46 -24.60
C PRO A 242 2.55 -2.83 -24.00
N ILE A 243 1.30 -3.26 -24.07
CA ILE A 243 0.95 -4.66 -23.86
C ILE A 243 1.36 -5.36 -25.15
N GLU A 244 2.49 -6.06 -25.13
CA GLU A 244 2.81 -7.08 -26.15
C GLU A 244 2.01 -8.35 -25.88
#